data_AF-A0A5J4KQF3-F1
#
_entry.id   AF-A0A5J4KQF3-F1
#
_cell.length_a   1.000
_cell.length_b   1.000
_cell.length_c   1.000
_cell.angle_alpha   90.00
_cell.angle_beta   90.00
_cell.angle_gamma   90.00
#
_symmetry.space_group_name_H-M   'P 1'
#
loop_
_entity.id
_entity.type
_entity.pdbx_description
1 polymer ?
#
loop_
_entity_poly.entity_id
_entity_poly.type
_entity_poly.pdbx_seq_one_letter_code
_entity_poly.pdbx_strand_id
1 'polypeptide(L)'
;MAVIPSDQHITYQLQFRKCGKPSCSTCRTGQGHGPYWYAYWRQGSRLRSGYIGKVRPAGCKQGNPTEKKQKSTVAKTAEYSKASAAPALM
;
A
#
# COMPACT_ATOMS: atom_id res chain seq x y z
N MET A 1 17.46 4.60 -4.94
CA MET A 1 16.81 3.48 -4.23
C MET A 1 16.39 3.98 -2.87
N ALA A 2 15.21 3.59 -2.36
CA ALA A 2 14.75 4.08 -1.06
C ALA A 2 15.59 3.44 0.06
N VAL A 3 16.14 4.27 0.96
CA VAL A 3 16.83 3.77 2.16
C VAL A 3 15.77 3.33 3.16
N ILE A 4 15.76 2.02 3.46
CA ILE A 4 14.80 1.41 4.38
C ILE A 4 15.43 1.45 5.79
N PRO A 5 14.78 2.11 6.78
CA PRO A 5 15.34 2.26 8.11
C PRO A 5 15.23 0.96 8.92
N SER A 6 16.32 0.47 9.51
CA SER A 6 16.32 -0.76 10.31
C SER A 6 15.77 -0.59 11.73
N ASP A 7 15.68 0.64 12.23
CA ASP A 7 15.25 0.97 13.61
C ASP A 7 13.72 1.14 13.74
N GLN A 8 12.98 1.08 12.63
CA GLN A 8 11.54 1.36 12.62
C GLN A 8 10.72 0.11 12.33
N HIS A 9 9.46 0.12 12.75
CA HIS A 9 8.51 -0.91 12.37
C HIS A 9 8.23 -0.85 10.86
N ILE A 10 8.66 -1.90 10.15
CA ILE A 10 8.46 -2.06 8.71
C ILE A 10 7.47 -3.17 8.44
N THR A 11 6.45 -2.83 7.65
CA THR A 11 5.55 -3.81 7.06
C THR A 11 6.00 -4.15 5.65
N TYR A 12 6.23 -5.42 5.39
CA TYR A 12 6.58 -5.93 4.06
C TYR A 12 5.35 -6.48 3.35
N GLN A 13 5.16 -6.11 2.08
CA GLN A 13 4.05 -6.62 1.26
C GLN A 13 4.51 -7.00 -0.15
N LEU A 14 3.93 -8.08 -0.68
CA LEU A 14 4.07 -8.50 -2.06
C LEU A 14 3.07 -7.74 -2.94
N GLN A 15 3.54 -7.15 -4.03
CA GLN A 15 2.70 -6.39 -4.95
C GLN A 15 3.04 -6.67 -6.40
N PHE A 16 1.98 -6.81 -7.21
CA PHE A 16 2.09 -6.85 -8.66
C PHE A 16 2.04 -5.44 -9.23
N ARG A 17 2.78 -5.19 -10.31
CA ARG A 17 2.90 -3.88 -10.96
C ARG A 17 2.67 -4.00 -12.45
N LYS A 18 1.84 -3.11 -12.99
CA LYS A 18 1.63 -2.96 -14.44
C LYS A 18 2.76 -2.11 -15.00
N CYS A 19 3.40 -2.57 -16.08
CA CYS A 19 4.51 -1.86 -16.71
C CYS A 19 4.08 -0.70 -17.63
N GLY A 20 2.77 -0.57 -17.90
CA GLY A 20 2.20 0.47 -18.75
C GLY A 20 2.40 0.27 -20.26
N LYS A 21 3.09 -0.80 -20.68
CA LYS A 21 3.27 -1.08 -22.12
C LYS A 21 1.99 -1.70 -22.70
N PRO A 22 1.44 -1.16 -23.81
CA PRO A 22 0.23 -1.70 -24.41
C PRO A 22 0.46 -3.11 -24.96
N SER A 23 1.67 -3.42 -25.42
CA SER A 23 2.05 -4.74 -25.96
C SER A 23 2.38 -5.79 -24.89
N CYS A 24 2.36 -5.46 -23.60
CA CYS A 24 2.70 -6.43 -22.56
C CYS A 24 1.55 -7.42 -22.32
N SER A 25 1.72 -8.67 -22.78
CA SER A 25 0.76 -9.76 -22.58
C SER A 25 0.53 -10.04 -21.10
N THR A 26 1.59 -10.15 -20.29
CA THR A 26 1.52 -10.42 -18.84
C THR A 26 0.68 -9.39 -18.08
N CYS A 27 0.72 -8.12 -18.48
CA CYS A 27 -0.08 -7.07 -17.85
C CYS A 27 -1.52 -7.01 -18.36
N ARG A 28 -1.79 -7.55 -19.56
CA ARG A 28 -3.11 -7.55 -20.18
C ARG A 28 -3.97 -8.72 -19.72
N THR A 29 -3.37 -9.90 -19.59
CA THR A 29 -4.10 -11.14 -19.25
C THR A 29 -4.07 -11.47 -17.76
N GLY A 30 -3.14 -10.90 -16.99
CA GLY A 30 -2.92 -11.24 -15.59
C GLY A 30 -2.83 -10.05 -14.64
N GLN A 31 -2.36 -10.33 -13.41
CA GLN A 31 -2.20 -9.33 -12.34
C GLN A 31 -1.08 -8.30 -12.61
N GLY A 32 -0.28 -8.50 -13.65
CA GLY A 32 0.90 -7.69 -13.97
C GLY A 32 2.20 -8.38 -13.59
N HIS A 33 3.29 -7.62 -13.61
CA HIS A 33 4.60 -8.16 -13.25
C HIS A 33 4.75 -8.24 -11.74
N GLY A 34 5.24 -9.35 -11.24
CA GLY A 34 5.47 -9.56 -9.82
C GLY A 34 5.26 -11.01 -9.44
N PRO A 35 5.16 -11.29 -8.13
CA PRO A 35 5.05 -10.31 -7.07
C PRO A 35 6.41 -9.71 -6.64
N TYR A 36 6.43 -8.41 -6.38
CA TYR A 36 7.61 -7.69 -5.88
C TYR A 36 7.43 -7.28 -4.43
N TRP A 37 8.52 -7.29 -3.66
CA TRP A 37 8.56 -6.82 -2.29
C TRP A 37 8.62 -5.30 -2.21
N TYR A 38 7.70 -4.76 -1.42
CA TYR A 38 7.70 -3.38 -0.97
C TYR A 38 7.75 -3.34 0.56
N ALA A 39 8.54 -2.41 1.09
CA ALA A 39 8.55 -2.02 2.50
C ALA A 39 7.67 -0.79 2.69
N TYR A 40 6.95 -0.76 3.80
CA TYR A 40 6.14 0.37 4.26
C TYR A 40 6.53 0.73 5.69
N TRP A 41 6.82 2.01 5.93
CA TRP A 41 7.17 2.52 7.25
C TRP A 41 6.65 3.94 7.43
N ARG A 42 6.47 4.37 8.68
CA ARG A 42 6.06 5.75 8.99
C ARG A 42 7.30 6.59 9.29
N GLN A 43 7.44 7.69 8.58
CA GLN A 43 8.44 8.72 8.86
C GLN A 43 7.70 9.95 9.38
N GLY A 44 7.62 10.08 10.71
CA GLY A 44 6.81 11.11 11.38
C GLY A 44 5.32 10.95 11.05
N SER A 45 4.74 11.97 10.39
CA SER A 45 3.34 11.96 9.94
C SER A 45 3.13 11.32 8.56
N ARG A 46 4.19 11.00 7.82
CA ARG A 46 4.10 10.55 6.43
C ARG A 46 4.35 9.05 6.32
N LEU A 47 3.49 8.34 5.59
CA LEU A 47 3.74 6.96 5.18
C LEU A 47 4.73 6.97 4.02
N ARG A 48 5.83 6.22 4.17
CA ARG A 48 6.84 6.01 3.12
C ARG A 48 6.76 4.58 2.62
N SER A 49 7.20 4.41 1.38
CA SER A 49 7.33 3.09 0.76
C SER A 49 8.65 2.97 0.03
N GLY A 50 9.19 1.75 0.01
CA GLY A 50 10.49 1.44 -0.61
C GLY A 50 10.42 0.14 -1.38
N TYR A 51 11.00 0.13 -2.58
CA TYR A 51 11.11 -1.06 -3.41
C TYR A 51 12.31 -1.90 -3.00
N ILE A 52 12.09 -3.19 -2.78
CA ILE A 52 13.14 -4.14 -2.38
C ILE A 52 13.57 -5.01 -3.56
N GLY A 53 12.60 -5.54 -4.31
CA GLY A 53 12.87 -6.43 -5.44
C GLY A 53 12.08 -7.73 -5.39
N LYS A 54 12.60 -8.77 -6.05
CA LYS A 54 11.96 -10.10 -6.12
C LYS A 54 12.25 -10.95 -4.88
N VAL A 55 13.42 -10.76 -4.28
CA VAL A 55 13.88 -11.52 -3.11
C VAL A 55 13.47 -10.78 -1.85
N ARG A 56 12.93 -11.54 -0.90
CA ARG A 56 12.58 -11.04 0.43
C ARG A 56 13.86 -10.79 1.24
N PRO A 57 13.95 -9.72 2.05
CA PRO A 57 15.08 -9.55 2.96
C PRO A 57 15.10 -10.69 3.99
N ALA A 58 16.29 -11.27 4.21
CA ALA A 58 16.50 -12.38 5.14
C ALA A 58 16.21 -11.90 6.57
N GLY A 59 15.00 -12.19 7.09
CA GLY A 59 14.59 -11.77 8.42
C GLY A 59 13.08 -11.76 8.66
N CYS A 60 12.24 -11.63 7.63
CA CYS A 60 10.79 -11.63 7.84
C CYS A 60 10.17 -13.04 7.64
N LYS A 61 9.67 -13.63 8.74
CA LYS A 61 8.88 -14.86 8.74
C LYS A 61 7.59 -14.60 7.94
N GLN A 62 7.32 -15.44 6.94
CA GLN A 62 6.09 -15.44 6.17
C GLN A 62 4.94 -15.79 7.13
N GLY A 63 4.14 -14.81 7.54
CA GLY A 63 2.83 -15.12 8.12
C GLY A 63 1.97 -15.67 6.98
N ASN A 64 1.82 -16.98 6.90
CA ASN A 64 0.90 -17.59 5.95
C ASN A 64 -0.52 -17.05 6.25
N PRO A 65 -1.25 -16.51 5.28
CA PRO A 65 -2.62 -16.08 5.50
C PRO A 65 -3.53 -17.31 5.56
N THR A 66 -3.54 -18.02 6.69
CA THR A 66 -4.65 -18.91 7.02
C THR A 66 -5.84 -18.03 7.43
N GLU A 67 -6.69 -17.80 6.45
CA GLU A 67 -8.15 -17.88 6.54
C GLU A 67 -8.85 -17.14 7.72
N LYS A 68 -9.52 -16.05 7.34
CA LYS A 68 -10.84 -15.59 7.83
C LYS A 68 -11.10 -15.63 9.35
N LYS A 69 -11.12 -14.43 9.95
CA LYS A 69 -12.20 -14.06 10.89
C LYS A 69 -12.66 -12.64 10.61
N GLN A 70 -13.59 -12.51 9.65
CA GLN A 70 -14.43 -11.34 9.54
C GLN A 70 -15.27 -11.25 10.82
N LYS A 71 -15.02 -10.23 11.64
CA LYS A 71 -16.06 -9.69 12.52
C LYS A 71 -16.26 -8.23 12.17
N SER A 72 -16.99 -8.04 11.08
CA SER A 72 -17.65 -6.80 10.71
C SER A 72 -18.73 -6.50 11.74
N THR A 73 -18.47 -5.58 12.65
CA THR A 73 -19.53 -4.81 13.30
C THR A 73 -19.63 -3.47 12.60
N VAL A 74 -20.62 -3.38 11.72
CA VAL A 74 -21.11 -2.15 11.10
C VAL A 74 -21.58 -1.19 12.20
N ALA A 75 -20.97 -0.01 12.26
CA ALA A 75 -21.50 1.25 12.80
C ALA A 75 -20.30 2.23 12.74
N LYS A 76 -20.35 3.43 12.19
CA LYS A 76 -21.47 4.36 12.06
C LYS A 76 -21.02 5.43 11.06
N THR A 77 -21.87 5.72 10.09
CA THR A 77 -21.79 6.93 9.25
C THR A 77 -21.99 8.16 10.12
N ALA A 78 -21.09 9.12 10.04
CA ALA A 78 -21.27 10.51 10.45
C ALA A 78 -20.36 11.34 9.52
N GLU A 79 -20.93 11.87 8.44
CA GLU A 79 -21.35 13.28 8.38
C GLU A 79 -20.18 14.24 8.62
N TYR A 80 -19.45 14.55 7.55
CA TYR A 80 -18.66 15.77 7.48
C TYR A 80 -19.15 16.57 6.27
N SER A 81 -20.29 17.24 6.45
CA SER A 81 -20.61 18.42 5.66
C SER A 81 -20.81 19.55 6.66
N LYS A 82 -19.81 20.43 6.75
CA LYS A 82 -20.01 21.74 7.37
C LYS A 82 -19.14 22.78 6.68
N ALA A 83 -19.83 23.55 5.85
CA ALA A 83 -19.72 25.00 5.67
C ALA A 83 -18.32 25.61 5.50
N SER A 84 -18.12 26.26 4.36
CA SER A 84 -17.54 27.60 4.37
C SER A 84 -18.43 28.52 3.54
N ALA A 85 -18.95 29.53 4.23
CA ALA A 85 -19.75 30.61 3.70
C ALA A 85 -18.89 31.58 2.84
N ALA A 86 -19.58 32.31 1.98
CA ALA A 86 -19.08 33.36 1.07
C ALA A 86 -18.41 34.55 1.80
N PRO A 87 -17.82 35.50 1.05
CA PRO A 87 -18.59 36.70 0.72
C PRO A 87 -18.37 37.29 -0.69
N ALA A 88 -19.20 38.30 -0.97
CA ALA A 88 -19.39 39.09 -2.18
C ALA A 88 -18.32 40.20 -2.42
N LEU A 89 -18.56 41.02 -3.47
CA LEU A 89 -17.82 42.17 -4.05
C LEU A 89 -16.78 41.75 -5.12
N MET A 90 -16.76 42.29 -6.34
CA MET A 90 -17.29 43.53 -6.94
C MET A 90 -17.66 43.27 -8.41
#